data_AF-A0A355H9P8-F1
#
_entry.id   AF-A0A355H9P8-F1
#
_cell.length_a   1.000
_cell.length_b   1.000
_cell.length_c   1.000
_cell.angle_alpha   90.00
_cell.angle_beta   90.00
_cell.angle_gamma   90.00
#
_symmetry.space_group_name_H-M   'P 1'
#
loop_
_entity.id
_entity.type
_entity.pdbx_description
1 polymer ?
#
loop_
_entity_poly.entity_id
_entity_poly.type
_entity_poly.pdbx_seq_one_letter_code
_entity_poly.pdbx_strand_id
1 'polypeptide(L)'
;DKLKIDDPVGALSVHLVNGIWGTLAVGIFKPDVALFSQIKGIVVIGGFTFLSSLAVWAVLKYTVGIRVSEEEEYNGVDVSEFGLHAYPEFVERQGA
;
A
#
# COMPACT_ATOMS: atom_id res chain seq x y z
N ASP A 1 13.24 -4.22 2.91
CA ASP A 1 14.64 -4.13 2.43
C ASP A 1 15.11 -5.27 1.52
N LYS A 2 15.15 -6.54 1.99
CA LYS A 2 15.68 -7.67 1.18
C LYS A 2 15.04 -7.83 -0.20
N LEU A 3 13.74 -7.54 -0.30
CA LEU A 3 12.97 -7.63 -1.55
C LEU A 3 12.99 -6.33 -2.38
N LYS A 4 13.60 -5.24 -1.88
CA LYS A 4 13.64 -3.92 -2.51
C LYS A 4 12.27 -3.42 -3.00
N ILE A 5 11.22 -3.72 -2.23
CA ILE A 5 9.88 -3.18 -2.41
C ILE A 5 9.75 -1.99 -1.46
N ASP A 6 9.42 -0.84 -2.01
CA ASP A 6 9.16 0.37 -1.26
C ASP A 6 7.67 0.44 -0.87
N ASP A 7 7.41 0.32 0.42
CA ASP A 7 6.09 0.45 1.03
C ASP A 7 6.09 1.76 1.83
N PRO A 8 5.77 2.89 1.18
CA PRO A 8 6.13 4.23 1.67
C PRO A 8 5.48 4.59 3.01
N VAL A 9 4.37 3.94 3.35
CA VAL A 9 3.64 4.14 4.62
C VAL A 9 3.64 2.89 5.50
N GLY A 10 4.34 1.84 5.10
CA GLY A 10 4.37 0.56 5.82
C GLY A 10 3.03 -0.20 5.82
N ALA A 11 2.16 0.05 4.84
CA ALA A 11 0.81 -0.46 4.78
C ALA A 11 0.74 -2.00 4.86
N LEU A 12 1.68 -2.71 4.23
CA LEU A 12 1.72 -4.18 4.26
C LEU A 12 2.03 -4.67 5.67
N SER A 13 2.97 -4.03 6.36
CA SER A 13 3.33 -4.43 7.72
C SER A 13 2.19 -4.15 8.70
N VAL A 14 1.64 -2.93 8.68
CA VAL A 14 0.64 -2.50 9.66
C VAL A 14 -0.76 -3.08 9.41
N HIS A 15 -1.15 -3.32 8.16
CA HIS A 15 -2.51 -3.78 7.85
C HIS A 15 -2.57 -5.24 7.41
N LEU A 16 -1.68 -5.68 6.49
CA LEU A 16 -1.72 -7.08 6.01
C LEU A 16 -1.17 -8.04 7.06
N VAL A 17 0.08 -7.87 7.50
CA VAL A 17 0.74 -8.81 8.42
C VAL A 17 0.04 -8.82 9.79
N ASN A 18 -0.18 -7.64 10.37
CA ASN A 18 -0.89 -7.54 11.66
C ASN A 18 -2.37 -7.96 11.55
N GLY A 19 -3.02 -7.72 10.40
CA GLY A 19 -4.39 -8.19 10.18
C GLY A 19 -4.49 -9.71 10.12
N ILE A 20 -3.54 -10.37 9.45
CA ILE A 20 -3.42 -11.84 9.44
C ILE A 20 -3.19 -12.34 10.86
N TRP A 21 -2.24 -11.74 11.59
CA TRP A 21 -1.96 -12.12 12.97
C TRP A 21 -3.21 -11.99 13.87
N GLY A 22 -3.90 -10.85 13.81
CA GLY A 22 -5.12 -10.63 14.60
C GLY A 22 -6.22 -11.64 14.29
N THR A 23 -6.38 -11.99 13.00
CA THR A 23 -7.36 -12.99 12.56
C THR A 23 -7.01 -14.40 13.07
N LEU A 24 -5.73 -14.78 13.03
CA LEU A 24 -5.26 -16.04 13.61
C LEU A 24 -5.43 -16.07 15.14
N ALA A 25 -5.14 -14.95 15.82
CA ALA A 25 -5.27 -14.82 17.26
C ALA A 25 -6.70 -15.12 17.74
N VAL A 26 -7.73 -14.75 16.97
CA VAL A 26 -9.13 -15.13 17.28
C VAL A 26 -9.28 -16.65 17.37
N GLY A 27 -8.76 -17.39 16.39
CA GLY A 27 -8.85 -18.86 16.36
C GLY A 27 -7.93 -19.57 17.36
N ILE A 28 -6.96 -18.87 17.94
CA ILE A 28 -6.04 -19.41 18.97
C ILE A 28 -6.59 -19.18 20.38
N PHE A 29 -7.11 -17.98 20.64
CA PHE A 29 -7.46 -17.55 22.00
C PHE A 29 -8.96 -17.61 22.32
N LYS A 30 -9.84 -17.80 21.32
CA LYS A 30 -11.29 -17.95 21.53
C LYS A 30 -11.68 -19.43 21.37
N PRO A 31 -12.02 -20.15 22.47
CA PRO A 31 -12.28 -21.59 22.43
C PRO A 31 -13.41 -22.02 21.49
N ASP A 32 -14.40 -21.15 21.29
CA ASP A 32 -15.58 -21.43 20.46
C ASP A 32 -15.35 -21.17 18.95
N VAL A 33 -14.14 -20.77 18.55
CA VAL A 33 -13.81 -20.48 17.15
C VAL A 33 -12.72 -21.41 16.66
N ALA A 34 -13.03 -22.22 15.65
CA ALA A 34 -12.06 -23.10 15.03
C ALA A 34 -11.00 -22.28 14.27
N LEU A 35 -9.71 -22.49 14.57
CA LEU A 35 -8.59 -21.86 13.86
C LEU A 35 -8.68 -22.01 12.33
N PHE A 36 -9.12 -23.18 11.85
CA PHE A 36 -9.27 -23.43 10.42
C PHE A 36 -10.28 -22.49 9.75
N SER A 37 -11.31 -22.03 10.46
CA SER A 37 -12.25 -21.04 9.93
C SER A 37 -11.58 -19.71 9.63
N GLN A 38 -10.63 -19.29 10.50
CA GLN A 38 -9.88 -18.05 10.36
C GLN A 38 -8.87 -18.13 9.21
N ILE A 39 -8.16 -19.26 9.11
CA ILE A 39 -7.25 -19.53 7.98
C ILE A 39 -8.00 -19.49 6.65
N LYS A 40 -9.16 -20.13 6.56
CA LYS A 40 -10.01 -20.09 5.37
C LYS A 40 -10.41 -18.65 5.03
N GLY A 41 -10.81 -17.86 6.03
CA GLY A 41 -11.14 -16.45 5.85
C GLY A 41 -9.98 -15.64 5.27
N ILE A 42 -8.78 -15.79 5.84
CA ILE A 42 -7.55 -15.13 5.36
C ILE A 42 -7.28 -15.48 3.90
N VAL A 43 -7.35 -16.75 3.51
CA VAL A 43 -7.06 -17.18 2.14
C VAL A 43 -8.12 -16.67 1.16
N VAL A 44 -9.39 -16.76 1.51
CA VAL A 44 -10.50 -16.32 0.64
C VAL A 44 -10.45 -14.81 0.42
N ILE A 45 -10.36 -14.03 1.50
CA ILE A 45 -10.31 -12.57 1.42
C ILE A 45 -8.99 -12.11 0.80
N GLY A 46 -7.86 -12.68 1.20
CA GLY A 46 -6.56 -12.35 0.62
C GLY A 46 -6.50 -12.62 -0.88
N GLY A 47 -7.00 -13.78 -1.31
CA GLY A 47 -7.06 -14.15 -2.73
C GLY A 47 -7.99 -13.23 -3.53
N PHE A 48 -9.20 -12.98 -3.01
CA PHE A 48 -10.15 -12.07 -3.65
C PHE A 48 -9.58 -10.65 -3.78
N THR A 49 -9.05 -10.08 -2.69
CA THR A 49 -8.53 -8.72 -2.67
C THR A 49 -7.30 -8.57 -3.58
N PHE A 50 -6.38 -9.54 -3.56
CA PHE A 50 -5.19 -9.49 -4.42
C PHE A 50 -5.56 -9.56 -5.90
N LEU A 51 -6.42 -10.51 -6.30
CA LEU A 51 -6.81 -10.68 -7.70
C LEU A 51 -7.66 -9.53 -8.23
N SER A 52 -8.64 -9.07 -7.43
CA SER A 52 -9.46 -7.91 -7.80
C SER A 52 -8.63 -6.64 -7.91
N SER A 53 -7.71 -6.39 -6.97
CA SER A 53 -6.79 -5.26 -7.06
C SER A 53 -5.91 -5.39 -8.29
N LEU A 54 -5.27 -6.54 -8.53
CA LEU A 54 -4.43 -6.73 -9.73
C LEU A 54 -5.20 -6.43 -11.02
N ALA A 55 -6.45 -6.86 -11.12
CA ALA A 55 -7.31 -6.56 -12.26
C ALA A 55 -7.59 -5.06 -12.40
N VAL A 56 -8.03 -4.39 -11.33
CA VAL A 56 -8.32 -2.94 -11.34
C VAL A 56 -7.07 -2.14 -11.71
N TRP A 57 -5.93 -2.44 -11.07
CA TRP A 57 -4.67 -1.75 -11.32
C TRP A 57 -4.17 -1.98 -12.75
N ALA A 58 -4.33 -3.19 -13.30
CA ALA A 58 -4.02 -3.46 -14.70
C ALA A 58 -4.91 -2.64 -15.65
N VAL A 59 -6.22 -2.60 -15.42
CA VAL A 59 -7.15 -1.80 -16.24
C VAL A 59 -6.75 -0.33 -16.21
N LEU A 60 -6.51 0.25 -15.03
CA LEU A 60 -6.09 1.65 -14.91
C LEU A 60 -4.76 1.90 -15.63
N LYS A 61 -3.78 1.01 -15.46
CA LYS A 61 -2.46 1.12 -16.11
C LYS A 61 -2.55 1.19 -17.63
N TYR A 62 -3.44 0.41 -18.25
CA TYR A 62 -3.56 0.34 -19.71
C TYR A 62 -4.58 1.31 -20.31
N THR A 63 -5.37 2.01 -19.49
CA THR A 63 -6.41 2.94 -19.98
C THR A 63 -6.03 4.40 -19.74
N VAL A 64 -5.72 4.77 -18.49
CA VAL A 64 -5.48 6.16 -18.09
C VAL A 64 -4.07 6.38 -17.52
N GLY A 65 -3.39 5.33 -17.10
CA GLY A 65 -2.13 5.42 -16.37
C GLY A 65 -2.36 5.60 -14.86
N ILE A 66 -1.40 5.16 -14.05
CA ILE A 66 -1.48 5.18 -12.57
C ILE A 66 -0.27 5.86 -11.91
N ARG A 67 0.73 6.24 -12.70
CA ARG A 67 1.97 6.86 -12.22
C ARG A 67 2.22 8.11 -13.07
N VAL A 68 2.69 9.16 -12.43
CA VAL A 68 3.16 10.39 -13.08
C VAL A 68 4.38 10.11 -13.95
N SER A 69 4.77 11.08 -14.79
CA SER A 69 6.00 10.97 -15.57
C SER A 69 7.25 10.96 -14.67
N GLU A 70 8.37 10.47 -15.18
CA GLU A 70 9.64 10.41 -14.44
C GLU A 70 10.15 11.81 -14.06
N GLU A 71 9.91 12.81 -14.91
CA GLU A 71 10.24 14.21 -14.63
C GLU A 71 9.38 14.78 -13.49
N GLU A 72 8.07 14.53 -13.49
CA GLU A 72 7.16 14.95 -12.42
C GLU A 72 7.47 14.23 -11.10
N GLU A 73 7.82 12.94 -11.16
CA GLU A 73 8.25 12.18 -9.99
C GLU A 73 9.55 12.74 -9.38
N TYR A 74 10.50 13.16 -10.23
CA TYR A 74 11.76 13.77 -9.79
C TYR A 74 11.57 15.16 -9.18
N ASN A 75 10.73 15.99 -9.81
CA ASN A 75 10.47 17.37 -9.35
C ASN A 75 9.54 17.44 -8.14
N GLY A 76 8.77 16.37 -7.89
CA GLY A 76 7.75 16.31 -6.85
C GLY A 76 6.38 16.72 -7.38
N VAL A 77 5.37 15.88 -7.09
CA VAL A 77 4.00 16.02 -7.63
C VAL A 77 3.36 17.35 -7.22
N ASP A 78 3.70 17.90 -6.06
CA ASP A 78 3.14 19.18 -5.60
C ASP A 78 3.48 20.33 -6.56
N VAL A 79 4.68 20.32 -7.13
CA VAL A 79 5.13 21.35 -8.07
C VAL A 79 4.38 21.22 -9.39
N SER A 80 4.22 19.99 -9.88
CA SER A 80 3.54 19.74 -11.16
C SER A 80 2.03 19.96 -11.08
N GLU A 81 1.39 19.61 -9.96
CA GLU A 81 -0.07 19.71 -9.81
C GLU A 81 -0.54 21.06 -9.26
N PHE A 82 0.21 21.65 -8.33
CA PHE A 82 -0.21 22.86 -7.60
C PHE A 82 0.72 24.07 -7.80
N GLY A 83 1.86 23.89 -8.47
CA GLY A 83 2.82 24.98 -8.71
C GLY A 83 3.52 25.48 -7.45
N LEU A 84 3.54 24.68 -6.38
CA LEU A 84 4.08 25.02 -5.08
C LEU A 84 4.75 23.80 -4.43
N HIS A 85 5.75 24.03 -3.60
CA HIS A 85 6.32 22.97 -2.76
C HIS A 85 5.50 22.84 -1.47
N ALA A 86 5.22 21.61 -1.01
CA ALA A 86 4.54 21.40 0.27
C ALA A 86 5.29 22.01 1.47
N TYR A 87 6.63 22.10 1.38
CA TYR A 87 7.47 22.68 2.43
C TYR A 87 8.54 23.63 1.84
N PRO A 88 8.15 24.84 1.40
CA PRO A 88 9.05 25.80 0.74
C PRO A 88 10.30 26.14 1.55
N GLU A 89 10.17 26.15 2.88
CA GLU A 89 11.23 26.48 3.84
C GLU A 89 12.44 25.54 3.80
N PHE A 90 12.27 24.30 3.31
CA PHE A 90 13.37 23.34 3.14
C PHE A 90 14.00 23.39 1.75
N VAL A 91 13.34 24.01 0.77
CA VAL A 91 13.84 24.18 -0.59
C VAL A 91 14.67 25.46 -0.69
N GLU A 92 14.18 26.57 -0.15
CA GLU A 92 14.88 27.86 -0.20
C GLU A 92 16.23 27.85 0.55
N ARG A 93 16.38 27.02 1.58
CA ARG A 93 17.65 26.88 2.33
C ARG A 93 18.75 26.12 1.59
N GLN A 94 18.46 25.41 0.49
CA GLN A 94 19.50 24.74 -0.30
C GLN A 94 20.11 25.64 -1.38
N GLY A 95 19.56 26.84 -1.57
CA GLY A 95 20.01 27.83 -2.55
C GLY A 95 20.79 29.03 -1.99
N ALA A 96 21.29 28.95 -0.76
CA ALA A 96 22.16 29.97 -0.14
C ALA A 96 23.60 29.47 0.03
#